data_AF-A0A5E4D5Q0-F1
#
_entry.id   AF-A0A5E4D5Q0-F1
#
_cell.length_a   1.000
_cell.length_b   1.000
_cell.length_c   1.000
_cell.angle_alpha   90.00
_cell.angle_beta   90.00
_cell.angle_gamma   90.00
#
_symmetry.space_group_name_H-M   'P 1'
#
loop_
_entity.id
_entity.type
_entity.pdbx_description
1 polymer ?
#
loop_
_entity_poly.entity_id
_entity_poly.type
_entity_poly.pdbx_seq_one_letter_code
_entity_poly.pdbx_strand_id
1 'polypeptide(L)' 'TPIQELFKRISEQFTAMFHRKTFLHWYTGEGVDEMEFTKAESNMNDLVSEYQQYEDTTAEEEENFGEEAEEEA' A
#
# COMPACT_ATOMS: atom_id res chain seq x y z
N THR A 1 -6.13 -7.93 0.69
CA THR A 1 -7.42 -7.90 1.46
C THR A 1 -8.34 -6.80 0.92
N PRO A 2 -9.68 -6.82 1.13
CA PRO A 2 -10.57 -5.76 0.63
C PRO A 2 -10.20 -4.33 1.08
N ILE A 3 -9.54 -4.20 2.24
CA ILE A 3 -9.07 -2.92 2.76
C ILE A 3 -7.80 -2.44 2.05
N GLN A 4 -6.90 -3.34 1.64
CA GLN A 4 -5.70 -3.02 0.87
C GLN A 4 -6.05 -2.43 -0.50
N GLU A 5 -7.06 -2.98 -1.19
CA GLU A 5 -7.53 -2.44 -2.48
C GLU A 5 -8.06 -1.01 -2.35
N LEU A 6 -8.73 -0.68 -1.24
CA LEU A 6 -9.18 0.68 -0.97
C LEU A 6 -8.00 1.64 -0.84
N PHE A 7 -6.98 1.27 -0.06
CA PHE A 7 -5.78 2.09 0.12
C PHE A 7 -4.99 2.25 -1.19
N LYS A 8 -4.89 1.19 -2.00
CA LYS A 8 -4.23 1.22 -3.30
C LYS A 8 -4.91 2.21 -4.25
N ARG A 9 -6.25 2.19 -4.33
CA ARG A 9 -7.03 3.15 -5.15
C ARG A 9 -6.87 4.60 -4.70
N ILE A 10 -6.83 4.84 -3.39
CA ILE A 10 -6.60 6.19 -2.84
C ILE A 10 -5.18 6.65 -3.16
N SER A 11 -4.18 5.78 -2.98
CA SER A 11 -2.77 6.06 -3.28
C SER A 11 -2.60 6.44 -4.77
N GLU A 12 -3.16 5.66 -5.69
CA GLU A 12 -3.09 5.94 -7.13
C GLU A 12 -3.68 7.32 -7.50
N GLN A 13 -4.84 7.66 -6.93
CA GLN A 13 -5.45 8.97 -7.15
C GLN A 13 -4.61 10.10 -6.56
N PHE A 14 -4.09 9.89 -5.34
CA PHE A 14 -3.21 10.83 -4.68
C PHE A 14 -1.94 11.09 -5.51
N THR A 15 -1.23 10.04 -5.93
CA THR A 15 -0.02 10.14 -6.76
C THR A 15 -0.30 10.94 -8.04
N ALA A 16 -1.40 10.64 -8.74
CA ALA A 16 -1.75 11.33 -9.98
C ALA A 16 -2.03 12.83 -9.77
N MET A 17 -2.69 13.18 -8.66
CA MET A 17 -3.00 14.56 -8.26
C MET A 17 -1.74 15.30 -7.81
N PHE A 18 -0.94 14.68 -6.94
CA PHE A 18 0.28 15.24 -6.36
C PHE A 18 1.34 15.49 -7.44
N HIS A 19 1.52 14.56 -8.39
CA HIS A 19 2.44 14.74 -9.52
C HIS A 19 2.06 15.94 -10.40
N ARG A 20 0.77 16.24 -10.52
CA ARG A 20 0.25 17.41 -11.24
C ARG A 20 0.17 18.67 -10.38
N LYS A 21 0.60 18.58 -9.10
CA LYS A 21 0.50 19.64 -8.09
C LYS A 21 -0.92 20.21 -7.97
N THR A 22 -1.96 19.41 -8.19
CA THR A 22 -3.34 19.88 -8.14
C THR A 22 -3.69 20.25 -6.71
N PHE A 23 -4.18 21.48 -6.50
CA PHE A 23 -4.59 22.01 -5.18
C PHE A 23 -3.48 22.06 -4.11
N LEU A 24 -2.23 21.77 -4.45
CA LEU A 24 -1.11 21.72 -3.49
C LEU A 24 -0.92 23.05 -2.74
N HIS A 25 -1.11 24.17 -3.43
CA HIS A 25 -0.97 25.51 -2.86
C HIS A 25 -1.92 25.82 -1.68
N TRP A 26 -3.07 25.15 -1.59
CA TRP A 26 -3.97 25.33 -0.44
C TRP A 26 -3.37 24.76 0.85
N TYR A 27 -2.57 23.69 0.74
CA TYR A 27 -1.93 23.08 1.89
C TYR A 27 -0.60 23.75 2.21
N THR A 28 0.22 24.05 1.19
CA THR A 28 1.48 24.75 1.42
C THR A 28 1.28 26.20 1.87
N GLY A 29 0.14 26.82 1.50
CA GLY A 29 -0.28 28.13 2.02
C GLY A 29 -0.59 28.13 3.51
N GLU A 30 -1.00 26.99 4.08
CA GLU A 30 -1.20 26.79 5.52
C GLU A 30 0.11 26.39 6.24
N GLY A 31 1.23 26.29 5.52
CA GLY A 31 2.55 25.99 6.07
C GLY A 31 2.98 24.52 6.03
N VAL A 32 2.22 23.64 5.37
CA VAL A 32 2.59 22.24 5.14
C VAL A 32 3.76 22.17 4.16
N ASP A 33 4.82 21.42 4.50
CA ASP A 33 5.96 21.22 3.60
C ASP A 33 5.59 20.21 2.50
N GLU A 34 6.00 20.46 1.25
CA GLU A 34 5.80 19.53 0.13
C GLU A 34 6.40 18.14 0.44
N MET A 35 7.48 18.06 1.22
CA MET A 35 8.07 16.80 1.68
C MET A 35 7.15 15.98 2.60
N GLU A 36 6.20 16.62 3.31
CA GLU A 36 5.24 15.90 4.15
C GLU A 36 4.26 15.07 3.31
N PHE A 37 3.95 15.50 2.08
CA PHE A 37 3.15 14.73 1.13
C PHE A 37 3.88 13.48 0.66
N THR A 38 5.16 13.61 0.31
CA THR A 38 6.00 12.46 -0.07
C THR A 38 6.11 11.46 1.08
N LYS A 39 6.22 11.95 2.32
CA LYS A 39 6.24 11.08 3.51
C LYS A 39 4.90 10.36 3.71
N ALA A 40 3.78 11.06 3.55
CA ALA A 40 2.46 10.45 3.66
C ALA A 40 2.21 9.39 2.57
N GLU A 41 2.68 9.64 1.33
CA GLU A 41 2.64 8.67 0.24
C GLU A 41 3.45 7.40 0.55
N SER A 42 4.69 7.57 1.04
CA SER A 42 5.53 6.46 1.48
C SER A 42 4.85 5.62 2.55
N ASN A 43 4.33 6.26 3.60
CA ASN A 43 3.65 5.55 4.70
C ASN A 43 2.44 4.74 4.20
N MET A 44 1.70 5.26 3.21
CA MET A 44 0.56 4.54 2.62
C MET A 44 1.04 3.33 1.81
N ASN A 45 2.12 3.47 1.05
CA ASN A 45 2.69 2.37 0.27
C ASN A 45 3.29 1.29 1.17
N ASP A 46 3.91 1.68 2.28
CA ASP A 46 4.41 0.75 3.30
C ASP A 46 3.26 -0.07 3.89
N LEU A 47 2.16 0.58 4.28
CA LEU A 47 0.95 -0.11 4.77
C LEU A 47 0.36 -1.09 3.75
N VAL A 48 0.27 -0.69 2.48
CA VAL A 48 -0.22 -1.57 1.39
C VAL A 48 0.72 -2.78 1.20
N SER A 49 2.02 -2.57 1.38
CA SER A 49 3.03 -3.62 1.26
C SER A 49 2.99 -4.61 2.43
N GLU A 50 2.77 -4.11 3.66
CA GLU A 50 2.55 -4.97 4.84
C GLU A 50 1.35 -5.91 4.64
N TYR A 51 0.22 -5.38 4.14
CA TYR A 51 -0.94 -6.22 3.82
C TYR A 51 -0.64 -7.29 2.77
N GLN A 52 0.12 -6.93 1.73
CA GLN A 52 0.51 -7.89 0.70
C GLN A 52 1.39 -9.00 1.28
N GLN A 53 2.38 -8.63 2.09
CA GLN A 53 3.30 -9.58 2.71
C GLN A 53 2.57 -10.60 3.60
N TYR A 54 1.59 -10.16 4.39
CA TYR A 54 0.79 -11.08 5.20
C TYR A 54 0.00 -12.08 4.36
N GLU A 55 -0.61 -11.63 3.25
CA GLU A 55 -1.36 -12.52 2.35
C GLU A 55 -0.44 -13.53 1.66
N ASP A 56 0.70 -13.07 1.15
CA ASP A 56 1.68 -13.92 0.48
C ASP A 56 2.24 -14.98 1.46
N THR A 57 2.55 -14.58 2.71
CA THR A 57 3.03 -15.51 3.74
C THR A 57 1.99 -16.58 4.08
N THR A 58 0.71 -16.21 4.23
CA THR A 58 -0.35 -17.21 4.47
C THR A 58 -0.55 -18.14 3.28
N ALA A 59 -0.42 -17.65 2.04
CA ALA A 59 -0.55 -18.48 0.85
C ALA A 59 0.61 -19.47 0.71
N GLU A 60 1.84 -19.02 0.97
CA GLU A 60 3.04 -19.87 0.99
C GLU A 60 2.96 -20.95 2.08
N GLU A 61 2.48 -20.61 3.27
CA GLU A 61 2.26 -21.59 4.34
C GLU A 61 1.23 -22.65 3.93
N GLU A 62 0.07 -22.24 3.38
CA GLU A 62 -0.96 -23.17 2.91
C GLU A 62 -0.48 -24.10 1.78
N GLU A 63 0.32 -23.57 0.84
CA GLU A 63 0.92 -24.35 -0.25
C GLU A 63 1.88 -25.42 0.29
N ASN A 64 2.77 -25.05 1.23
CA ASN A 64 3.72 -25.98 1.83
C ASN A 64 3.03 -27.11 2.62
N PHE A 65 1.94 -26.81 3.35
CA PHE A 65 1.14 -27.85 4.03
C PHE A 65 0.46 -28.82 3.05
N GLY A 66 0.06 -28.34 1.87
CA GLY A 66 -0.52 -29.17 0.82
C GLY A 66 0.49 -30.14 0.20
N GLU A 67 1.70 -29.64 -0.10
CA GLU A 67 2.80 -30.46 -0.64
C GLU A 67 3.26 -31.54 0.36
N GLU A 68 3.43 -31.20 1.64
CA GLU A 68 3.79 -32.18 2.67
C GLU A 68 2.73 -33.29 2.83
N ALA A 69 1.44 -32.95 2.69
CA ALA A 69 0.35 -33.93 2.77
C ALA A 69 0.28 -34.86 1.54
N GLU A 70 0.72 -34.39 0.36
CA GLU A 70 0.83 -35.22 -0.85
C GLU A 70 2.05 -36.15 -0.81
N GLU A 71 3.17 -35.75 -0.20
CA GLU A 71 4.35 -36.62 -0.05
C GLU A 71 4.13 -37.77 0.97
N GLU A 72 3.28 -37.60 1.97
CA GLU A 72 2.99 -38.64 2.97
C GLU A 72 1.88 -39.66 2.56
N ALA A 73 1.27 -39.52 1.38
CA ALA A 73 0.17 -40.38 0.88
C ALA A 73 0.60 -41.43 -0.16
#